data_AF-A0A7J4K4X9-F1
#
_entry.id   AF-A0A7J4K4X9-F1
#
_cell.length_a   1.000
_cell.length_b   1.000
_cell.length_c   1.000
_cell.angle_alpha   90.00
_cell.angle_beta   90.00
_cell.angle_gamma   90.00
#
_symmetry.space_group_name_H-M   'P 1'
#
loop_
_entity.id
_entity.type
_entity.pdbx_description
1 polymer ?
#
loop_
_entity_poly.entity_id
_entity_poly.type
_entity_poly.pdbx_seq_one_letter_code
_entity_poly.pdbx_strand_id
1 'polypeptide(L)'
;MRRAMDAFGSALQAYAEGAREPFYFTDKAGNAYEHPLAKYFRDPREFTRIEKRMIKLSRGRVLDVGCGTGTHLPSLSKRGVALGIDISPTVIQLAKERGNKNCRVADIYKFSPRVKFDTIVLFENNIGMAGTISGARRLLKKLSSILAPDGRILTNANLTTDRYFTAVLTPRYGDKKGSTFKWMTFNEETLKMLCGTAGLTMEIIDREGKECLIQLKKRE
;
A
#
# COMPACT_ATOMS: atom_id res chain seq x y z
N MET A 1 9.62 -1.46 -9.64
CA MET A 1 9.30 -0.79 -8.36
C MET A 1 10.54 -0.60 -7.50
N ARG A 2 11.33 -1.65 -7.16
CA ARG A 2 12.48 -1.54 -6.24
C ARG A 2 13.40 -0.33 -6.47
N ARG A 3 13.98 -0.17 -7.67
CA ARG A 3 14.87 0.98 -8.01
C ARG A 3 14.20 2.35 -7.96
N ALA A 4 12.87 2.42 -8.04
CA ALA A 4 12.13 3.67 -7.85
C ALA A 4 12.11 4.05 -6.37
N MET A 5 12.04 3.05 -5.48
CA MET A 5 11.93 3.25 -4.04
C MET A 5 13.27 3.57 -3.36
N ASP A 6 14.40 3.52 -4.08
CA ASP A 6 15.70 3.91 -3.53
C ASP A 6 15.75 5.42 -3.23
N ALA A 7 15.26 6.25 -4.16
CA ALA A 7 15.14 7.71 -3.97
C ALA A 7 14.14 8.05 -2.86
N PHE A 8 13.02 7.35 -2.83
CA PHE A 8 12.00 7.53 -1.79
C PHE A 8 12.50 7.13 -0.39
N GLY A 9 13.20 5.99 -0.28
CA GLY A 9 13.82 5.56 0.96
C GLY A 9 14.88 6.53 1.47
N SER A 10 15.71 7.07 0.56
CA SER A 10 16.69 8.11 0.89
C SER A 10 16.02 9.38 1.42
N ALA A 11 14.91 9.81 0.79
CA ALA A 11 14.16 10.97 1.22
C ALA A 11 13.56 10.78 2.62
N LEU A 12 12.99 9.59 2.90
CA LEU A 12 12.47 9.26 4.22
C LEU A 12 13.57 9.21 5.29
N GLN A 13 14.75 8.70 4.95
CA GLN A 13 15.89 8.68 5.86
C GLN A 13 16.33 10.11 6.22
N ALA A 14 16.57 10.95 5.21
CA ALA A 14 16.95 12.33 5.43
C ALA A 14 15.89 13.10 6.25
N TYR A 15 14.60 12.84 5.98
CA TYR A 15 13.51 13.42 6.78
C TYR A 15 13.56 13.00 8.25
N ALA A 16 13.85 11.73 8.53
CA ALA A 16 14.01 11.20 9.88
C ALA A 16 15.21 11.83 10.62
N GLU A 17 16.26 12.18 9.88
CA GLU A 17 17.46 12.88 10.38
C GLU A 17 17.26 14.40 10.51
N GLY A 18 16.08 14.92 10.16
CA GLY A 18 15.71 16.32 10.35
C GLY A 18 15.66 17.17 9.08
N ALA A 19 16.00 16.63 7.91
CA ALA A 19 15.89 17.35 6.65
C ALA A 19 14.42 17.69 6.33
N ARG A 20 14.19 18.84 5.69
CA ARG A 20 12.86 19.33 5.31
C ARG A 20 12.72 19.63 3.82
N GLU A 21 13.65 19.12 3.03
CA GLU A 21 13.55 19.19 1.57
C GLU A 21 12.32 18.42 1.07
N PRO A 22 11.53 19.00 0.15
CA PRO A 22 10.33 18.36 -0.37
C PRO A 22 10.66 17.17 -1.27
N PHE A 23 9.73 16.22 -1.32
CA PHE A 23 9.80 15.04 -2.19
C PHE A 23 8.64 15.08 -3.19
N TYR A 24 8.94 14.80 -4.45
CA TYR A 24 7.94 14.86 -5.52
C TYR A 24 7.85 13.56 -6.31
N PHE A 25 6.67 13.30 -6.85
CA PHE A 25 6.51 12.46 -8.02
C PHE A 25 6.31 13.35 -9.24
N THR A 26 7.09 13.14 -10.30
CA THR A 26 6.90 13.82 -11.59
C THR A 26 6.29 12.86 -12.62
N ASP A 27 5.27 13.30 -13.35
CA ASP A 27 4.71 12.52 -14.47
C ASP A 27 5.53 12.67 -15.76
N LYS A 28 5.04 12.08 -16.86
CA LYS A 28 5.67 12.19 -18.19
C LYS A 28 5.57 13.58 -18.83
N ALA A 29 4.55 14.37 -18.46
CA ALA A 29 4.36 15.72 -18.95
C ALA A 29 5.23 16.73 -18.18
N GLY A 30 5.89 16.30 -17.11
CA GLY A 30 6.73 17.15 -16.27
C GLY A 30 5.98 17.76 -15.10
N ASN A 31 4.70 17.43 -14.90
CA ASN A 31 3.95 17.91 -13.74
C ASN A 31 4.53 17.27 -12.47
N ALA A 32 4.81 18.09 -11.46
CA ALA A 32 5.31 17.66 -10.16
C ALA A 32 4.20 17.64 -9.12
N TYR A 33 4.10 16.54 -8.39
CA TYR A 33 3.16 16.35 -7.29
C TYR A 33 3.96 16.15 -6.02
N GLU A 34 3.85 17.09 -5.08
CA GLU A 34 4.49 16.94 -3.79
C GLU A 34 3.86 15.77 -3.03
N HIS A 35 4.70 14.93 -2.44
CA HIS A 35 4.26 13.80 -1.66
C HIS A 35 4.80 13.93 -0.23
N PRO A 36 3.93 14.25 0.74
CA PRO A 36 4.36 14.69 2.06
C PRO A 36 5.00 13.53 2.83
N LEU A 37 6.30 13.65 3.13
CA LEU A 37 7.06 12.63 3.86
C LEU A 37 6.60 12.49 5.31
N ALA A 38 6.07 13.55 5.91
CA ALA A 38 5.58 13.57 7.30
C ALA A 38 4.57 12.45 7.61
N LYS A 39 3.75 12.04 6.63
CA LYS A 39 2.73 11.01 6.82
C LYS A 39 3.32 9.62 7.15
N TYR A 40 4.58 9.38 6.83
CA TYR A 40 5.31 8.16 7.17
C TYR A 40 5.84 8.18 8.62
N PHE A 41 5.66 9.29 9.34
CA PHE A 41 6.13 9.42 10.72
C PHE A 41 5.01 9.81 11.69
N ARG A 42 3.78 10.04 11.18
CA ARG A 42 2.62 10.53 11.91
C ARG A 42 2.12 9.60 13.02
N ASP A 43 1.46 10.20 14.00
CA ASP A 43 0.83 9.52 15.13
C ASP A 43 -0.49 8.84 14.71
N PRO A 44 -0.88 7.70 15.30
CA PRO A 44 -2.18 7.07 15.04
C PRO A 44 -3.41 7.96 15.21
N ARG A 45 -3.34 9.03 15.99
CA ARG A 45 -4.39 10.05 16.12
C ARG A 45 -4.66 10.77 14.80
N GLU A 46 -3.64 10.92 13.96
CA GLU A 46 -3.67 11.59 12.65
C GLU A 46 -4.16 10.69 11.52
N PHE A 47 -4.46 9.41 11.79
CA PHE A 47 -5.03 8.52 10.77
C PHE A 47 -6.41 9.00 10.33
N THR A 48 -6.70 8.85 9.04
CA THR A 48 -8.02 9.14 8.48
C THR A 48 -9.07 8.22 9.09
N ARG A 49 -10.35 8.57 8.93
CA ARG A 49 -11.45 7.74 9.42
C ARG A 49 -11.44 6.37 8.72
N ILE A 50 -11.12 6.34 7.43
CA ILE A 50 -11.00 5.12 6.62
C ILE A 50 -9.84 4.24 7.13
N GLU A 51 -8.67 4.80 7.39
CA GLU A 51 -7.52 4.07 7.96
C GLU A 51 -7.86 3.48 9.33
N LYS A 52 -8.48 4.27 10.21
CA LYS A 52 -8.95 3.80 11.53
C LYS A 52 -9.96 2.66 11.39
N ARG A 53 -10.86 2.71 10.41
CA ARG A 53 -11.85 1.65 10.16
C ARG A 53 -11.20 0.38 9.59
N MET A 54 -10.24 0.49 8.67
CA MET A 54 -9.44 -0.64 8.18
C MET A 54 -8.74 -1.35 9.33
N ILE A 55 -8.11 -0.59 10.23
CA ILE A 55 -7.47 -1.14 11.43
C ILE A 55 -8.52 -1.83 12.32
N LYS A 56 -9.67 -1.21 12.59
CA LYS A 56 -10.73 -1.79 13.42
C LYS A 56 -11.26 -3.13 12.87
N LEU A 57 -11.34 -3.27 11.55
CA LEU A 57 -11.82 -4.47 10.87
C LEU A 57 -10.77 -5.56 10.68
N SER A 58 -9.49 -5.23 10.90
CA SER A 58 -8.39 -6.19 10.86
C SER A 58 -8.48 -7.16 12.03
N ARG A 59 -8.11 -8.42 11.82
CA ARG A 59 -8.05 -9.47 12.85
C ARG A 59 -7.09 -10.59 12.49
N GLY A 60 -6.67 -11.36 13.51
CA GLY A 60 -5.92 -12.61 13.33
C GLY A 60 -4.48 -12.36 12.86
N ARG A 61 -4.00 -13.13 11.88
CA ARG A 61 -2.73 -12.87 11.21
C ARG A 61 -2.95 -11.77 10.18
N VAL A 62 -2.33 -10.62 10.40
CA VAL A 62 -2.47 -9.43 9.55
C VAL A 62 -1.21 -9.22 8.73
N LEU A 63 -1.36 -9.01 7.42
CA LEU A 63 -0.27 -8.61 6.52
C LEU A 63 -0.50 -7.18 6.05
N ASP A 64 0.45 -6.27 6.32
CA ASP A 64 0.47 -4.91 5.77
C ASP A 64 1.41 -4.85 4.55
N VAL A 65 0.83 -4.66 3.35
CA VAL A 65 1.56 -4.68 2.08
C VAL A 65 1.92 -3.26 1.66
N GLY A 66 3.22 -3.00 1.52
CA GLY A 66 3.74 -1.64 1.34
C GLY A 66 3.67 -0.87 2.66
N CYS A 67 4.11 -1.49 3.75
CA CYS A 67 3.95 -0.95 5.11
C CYS A 67 4.73 0.34 5.37
N GLY A 68 5.62 0.73 4.45
CA GLY A 68 6.49 1.88 4.62
C GLY A 68 7.34 1.76 5.88
N THR A 69 7.48 2.87 6.60
CA THR A 69 8.13 3.03 7.91
C THR A 69 7.37 2.34 9.06
N GLY A 70 6.35 1.53 8.76
CA GLY A 70 5.62 0.73 9.74
C GLY A 70 4.58 1.51 10.54
N THR A 71 4.17 2.69 10.10
CA THR A 71 3.25 3.59 10.84
C THR A 71 1.98 2.90 11.34
N HIS A 72 1.40 1.99 10.55
CA HIS A 72 0.16 1.28 10.93
C HIS A 72 0.41 0.05 11.83
N LEU A 73 1.63 -0.50 11.86
CA LEU A 73 1.93 -1.78 12.51
C LEU A 73 1.62 -1.82 14.02
N PRO A 74 1.89 -0.77 14.82
CA PRO A 74 1.53 -0.79 16.24
C PRO A 74 0.02 -0.91 16.45
N SER A 75 -0.77 -0.23 15.61
CA SER A 75 -2.23 -0.27 15.67
C SER A 75 -2.81 -1.59 15.15
N LEU A 76 -2.23 -2.16 14.09
CA LEU A 76 -2.60 -3.49 13.59
C LEU A 76 -2.24 -4.60 14.58
N SER A 77 -1.13 -4.46 15.32
CA SER A 77 -0.71 -5.46 16.32
C SER A 77 -1.69 -5.57 17.49
N LYS A 78 -2.49 -4.52 17.76
CA LYS A 78 -3.61 -4.56 18.72
C LYS A 78 -4.80 -5.39 18.21
N ARG A 79 -4.76 -5.85 16.97
CA ARG A 79 -5.81 -6.63 16.30
C ARG A 79 -5.40 -8.08 16.03
N GLY A 80 -4.17 -8.44 16.37
CA GLY A 80 -3.60 -9.77 16.18
C GLY A 80 -2.12 -9.70 15.81
N VAL A 81 -1.59 -10.77 15.20
CA VAL A 81 -0.18 -10.83 14.82
C VAL A 81 0.01 -10.12 13.48
N ALA A 82 0.54 -8.91 13.50
CA ALA A 82 0.76 -8.09 12.31
C ALA A 82 2.19 -8.20 11.77
N LEU A 83 2.34 -8.48 10.48
CA LEU A 83 3.60 -8.47 9.73
C LEU A 83 3.54 -7.39 8.65
N GLY A 84 4.53 -6.50 8.62
CA GLY A 84 4.72 -5.54 7.53
C GLY A 84 5.68 -6.04 6.45
N ILE A 85 5.36 -5.78 5.19
CA ILE A 85 6.31 -5.95 4.09
C ILE A 85 6.42 -4.68 3.25
N ASP A 86 7.64 -4.38 2.83
CA ASP A 86 7.92 -3.34 1.85
C ASP A 86 9.07 -3.82 0.94
N ILE A 87 9.13 -3.32 -0.30
CA ILE A 87 10.16 -3.72 -1.25
C ILE A 87 11.50 -3.00 -0.99
N SER A 88 11.48 -1.89 -0.24
CA SER A 88 12.64 -1.05 0.02
C SER A 88 13.39 -1.47 1.30
N PRO A 89 14.67 -1.88 1.20
CA PRO A 89 15.50 -2.16 2.36
C PRO A 89 15.64 -0.98 3.32
N THR A 90 15.91 0.21 2.79
CA THR A 90 16.08 1.43 3.59
C THR A 90 14.82 1.76 4.40
N VAL A 91 13.65 1.62 3.78
CA VAL A 91 12.37 1.91 4.45
C VAL A 91 12.08 0.91 5.56
N ILE A 92 12.37 -0.38 5.35
CA ILE A 92 12.24 -1.40 6.39
C ILE A 92 13.24 -1.20 7.52
N GLN A 93 14.45 -0.73 7.22
CA GLN A 93 15.42 -0.38 8.24
C GLN A 93 14.89 0.75 9.14
N LEU A 94 14.39 1.84 8.54
CA LEU A 94 13.74 2.93 9.29
C LEU A 94 12.55 2.43 10.12
N ALA A 95 11.73 1.52 9.57
CA ALA A 95 10.62 0.94 10.31
C ALA A 95 11.10 0.20 11.58
N LYS A 96 12.19 -0.55 11.49
CA LYS A 96 12.80 -1.27 12.61
C LYS A 96 13.42 -0.35 13.64
N GLU A 97 14.12 0.71 13.21
CA GLU A 97 14.68 1.75 14.08
C GLU A 97 13.59 2.47 14.87
N ARG A 98 12.38 2.58 14.30
CA ARG A 98 11.16 3.07 14.97
C ARG A 98 10.49 2.03 15.89
N GLY A 99 11.12 0.89 16.13
CA GLY A 99 10.62 -0.17 17.02
C GLY A 99 9.69 -1.19 16.37
N ASN A 100 9.41 -1.10 15.06
CA ASN A 100 8.56 -2.08 14.37
C ASN A 100 9.35 -3.34 14.01
N LYS A 101 9.49 -4.25 14.98
CA LYS A 101 10.30 -5.46 14.81
C LYS A 101 9.73 -6.48 13.81
N ASN A 102 8.41 -6.54 13.67
CA ASN A 102 7.74 -7.50 12.77
C ASN A 102 7.51 -6.92 11.38
N CYS A 103 8.59 -6.50 10.72
CA CYS A 103 8.57 -6.10 9.32
C CYS A 103 9.82 -6.61 8.57
N ARG A 104 9.70 -6.82 7.25
CA ARG A 104 10.82 -7.28 6.42
C ARG A 104 10.74 -6.82 4.98
N VAL A 105 11.91 -6.82 4.34
CA VAL A 105 12.03 -6.56 2.91
C VAL A 105 11.41 -7.73 2.14
N ALA A 106 10.38 -7.46 1.35
CA ALA A 106 9.78 -8.45 0.47
C ALA A 106 9.06 -7.79 -0.71
N ASP A 107 9.15 -8.44 -1.86
CA ASP A 107 8.30 -8.17 -3.02
C ASP A 107 7.02 -9.01 -2.88
N ILE A 108 5.85 -8.36 -2.79
CA ILE A 108 4.56 -9.05 -2.67
C ILE A 108 4.35 -10.07 -3.78
N TYR A 109 4.82 -9.83 -5.01
CA TYR A 109 4.68 -10.75 -6.13
C TYR A 109 5.46 -12.06 -5.91
N LYS A 110 6.56 -12.01 -5.14
CA LYS A 110 7.41 -13.16 -4.80
C LYS A 110 7.19 -13.69 -3.38
N PHE A 111 6.36 -13.01 -2.59
CA PHE A 111 6.19 -13.29 -1.17
C PHE A 111 5.48 -14.62 -0.92
N SER A 112 6.16 -15.61 -0.39
CA SER A 112 5.59 -16.95 -0.12
C SER A 112 5.63 -17.25 1.39
N PRO A 113 4.59 -16.88 2.14
CA PRO A 113 4.52 -17.14 3.58
C PRO A 113 4.18 -18.62 3.84
N ARG A 114 4.69 -19.17 4.95
CA ARG A 114 4.35 -20.55 5.39
C ARG A 114 2.91 -20.67 5.88
N VAL A 115 2.35 -19.57 6.39
CA VAL A 115 0.98 -19.48 6.89
C VAL A 115 0.21 -18.42 6.13
N LYS A 116 -1.08 -18.63 5.95
CA LYS A 116 -1.99 -17.68 5.30
C LYS A 116 -2.46 -16.61 6.29
N PHE A 117 -2.92 -15.49 5.76
CA PHE A 117 -3.35 -14.32 6.54
C PHE A 117 -4.87 -14.24 6.63
N ASP A 118 -5.37 -13.90 7.81
CA ASP A 118 -6.80 -13.68 8.09
C ASP A 118 -7.23 -12.27 7.62
N THR A 119 -6.29 -11.32 7.66
CA THR A 119 -6.46 -9.98 7.09
C THR A 119 -5.23 -9.58 6.29
N ILE A 120 -5.41 -9.08 5.07
CA ILE A 120 -4.37 -8.39 4.31
C ILE A 120 -4.81 -6.95 4.12
N VAL A 121 -3.94 -5.99 4.37
CA VAL A 121 -4.23 -4.56 4.25
C VAL A 121 -3.32 -3.91 3.23
N LEU A 122 -3.89 -3.01 2.42
CA LEU A 122 -3.19 -2.14 1.50
C LEU A 122 -3.66 -0.70 1.76
N PHE A 123 -2.93 0.02 2.61
CA PHE A 123 -3.25 1.40 2.94
C PHE A 123 -2.87 2.37 1.83
N GLU A 124 -3.40 3.59 1.89
CA GLU A 124 -3.00 4.73 1.06
C GLU A 124 -2.99 4.43 -0.46
N ASN A 125 -4.03 3.74 -0.95
CA ASN A 125 -4.15 3.36 -2.36
C ASN A 125 -3.02 2.42 -2.85
N ASN A 126 -2.39 1.66 -1.96
CA ASN A 126 -1.31 0.73 -2.30
C ASN A 126 -1.72 -0.33 -3.33
N ILE A 127 -3.01 -0.62 -3.53
CA ILE A 127 -3.47 -1.45 -4.65
C ILE A 127 -3.02 -0.91 -6.03
N GLY A 128 -2.82 0.41 -6.14
CA GLY A 128 -2.30 1.07 -7.34
C GLY A 128 -0.86 0.67 -7.71
N MET A 129 -0.09 0.07 -6.80
CA MET A 129 1.24 -0.48 -7.09
C MET A 129 1.24 -1.56 -8.19
N ALA A 130 0.06 -2.12 -8.47
CA ALA A 130 -0.21 -2.99 -9.60
C ALA A 130 0.27 -2.41 -10.94
N GLY A 131 0.15 -1.09 -11.11
CA GLY A 131 0.67 -0.32 -12.24
C GLY A 131 0.08 -0.60 -13.62
N THR A 132 -0.56 -1.75 -13.86
CA THR A 132 -1.21 -2.12 -15.12
C THR A 132 -2.33 -3.12 -14.85
N ILE A 133 -3.25 -3.33 -15.80
CA ILE A 133 -4.30 -4.36 -15.71
C ILE A 133 -3.71 -5.75 -15.46
N SER A 134 -2.66 -6.14 -16.21
CA SER A 134 -1.97 -7.41 -16.00
C SER A 134 -1.31 -7.50 -14.62
N GLY A 135 -0.69 -6.40 -14.18
CA GLY A 135 -0.13 -6.29 -12.83
C GLY A 135 -1.17 -6.41 -11.73
N ALA A 136 -2.37 -5.86 -11.93
CA ALA A 136 -3.50 -5.94 -11.00
C ALA A 136 -4.05 -7.37 -10.93
N ARG A 137 -4.22 -8.06 -12.07
CA ARG A 137 -4.59 -9.48 -12.10
C ARG A 137 -3.59 -10.33 -11.31
N ARG A 138 -2.29 -10.11 -11.52
CA ARG A 138 -1.23 -10.83 -10.79
C ARG A 138 -1.27 -10.52 -9.29
N LEU A 139 -1.43 -9.25 -8.92
CA LEU A 139 -1.49 -8.83 -7.52
C LEU A 139 -2.70 -9.47 -6.83
N LEU A 140 -3.91 -9.33 -7.39
CA LEU A 140 -5.13 -9.88 -6.79
C LEU A 140 -5.09 -11.40 -6.66
N LYS A 141 -4.59 -12.12 -7.68
CA LYS A 141 -4.35 -13.58 -7.59
C LYS A 141 -3.34 -13.91 -6.50
N LYS A 142 -2.27 -13.11 -6.39
CA LYS A 142 -1.25 -13.31 -5.35
C LYS A 142 -1.84 -13.12 -3.96
N LEU A 143 -2.57 -12.03 -3.72
CA LEU A 143 -3.24 -11.76 -2.45
C LEU A 143 -4.23 -12.88 -2.11
N SER A 144 -5.07 -13.32 -3.06
CA SER A 144 -6.00 -14.44 -2.88
C SER A 144 -5.29 -15.75 -2.48
N SER A 145 -4.13 -16.04 -3.07
CA SER A 145 -3.37 -17.27 -2.78
C SER A 145 -2.83 -17.35 -1.34
N ILE A 146 -2.47 -16.21 -0.76
CA ILE A 146 -1.91 -16.10 0.60
C ILE A 146 -2.98 -15.74 1.64
N LEU A 147 -4.22 -15.55 1.22
CA LEU A 147 -5.37 -15.27 2.09
C LEU A 147 -5.95 -16.58 2.65
N ALA A 148 -6.26 -16.59 3.96
CA ALA A 148 -6.99 -17.67 4.59
C ALA A 148 -8.38 -17.87 3.95
N PRO A 149 -9.03 -19.04 4.10
CA PRO A 149 -10.37 -19.29 3.55
C PRO A 149 -11.39 -18.18 3.91
N ASP A 150 -11.50 -17.85 5.20
CA ASP A 150 -12.42 -16.79 5.71
C ASP A 150 -11.72 -15.43 5.88
N GLY A 151 -10.58 -15.29 5.20
CA GLY A 151 -9.77 -14.08 5.25
C GLY A 151 -10.41 -12.93 4.47
N ARG A 152 -9.96 -11.71 4.77
CA ARG A 152 -10.34 -10.52 4.01
C ARG A 152 -9.14 -9.69 3.58
N ILE A 153 -9.27 -9.03 2.44
CA ILE A 153 -8.36 -7.97 2.00
C ILE A 153 -9.07 -6.64 2.22
N LEU A 154 -8.41 -5.68 2.86
CA LEU A 154 -8.91 -4.32 3.05
C LEU A 154 -7.99 -3.36 2.29
N THR A 155 -8.55 -2.50 1.47
CA THR A 155 -7.81 -1.44 0.76
C THR A 155 -8.65 -0.18 0.69
N ASN A 156 -8.01 0.97 0.74
CA ASN A 156 -8.64 2.24 0.40
C ASN A 156 -8.19 2.70 -1.00
N ALA A 157 -9.10 3.25 -1.79
CA ALA A 157 -8.78 3.81 -3.09
C ALA A 157 -9.80 4.89 -3.49
N ASN A 158 -9.41 5.81 -4.36
CA ASN A 158 -10.36 6.66 -5.07
C ASN A 158 -10.91 5.89 -6.29
N LEU A 159 -12.20 5.57 -6.24
CA LEU A 159 -12.91 4.87 -7.32
C LEU A 159 -13.87 5.76 -8.11
N THR A 160 -13.88 7.08 -7.86
CA THR A 160 -14.83 8.03 -8.48
C THR A 160 -14.41 8.44 -9.90
N THR A 161 -13.36 7.84 -10.45
CA THR A 161 -12.90 8.10 -11.81
C THR A 161 -13.76 7.34 -12.81
N ASP A 162 -14.15 7.94 -13.94
CA ASP A 162 -14.96 7.27 -14.97
C ASP A 162 -14.25 6.05 -15.56
N ARG A 163 -12.92 6.14 -15.72
CA ARG A 163 -12.07 5.10 -16.30
C ARG A 163 -10.85 4.82 -15.44
N TYR A 164 -10.36 3.59 -15.50
CA TYR A 164 -9.03 3.28 -14.98
C TYR A 164 -7.96 4.00 -15.82
N PHE A 165 -6.81 4.29 -15.22
CA PHE A 165 -5.64 4.79 -15.95
C PHE A 165 -4.34 4.40 -15.26
N THR A 166 -3.24 4.47 -16.00
CA THR A 166 -1.89 4.23 -15.48
C THR A 166 -1.08 5.52 -15.58
N ALA A 167 -0.72 6.07 -14.42
CA ALA A 167 0.28 7.11 -14.32
C ALA A 167 1.68 6.51 -14.40
N VAL A 168 2.59 7.21 -15.06
CA VAL A 168 4.02 6.86 -15.10
C VAL A 168 4.75 7.94 -14.31
N LEU A 169 5.24 7.57 -13.14
CA LEU A 169 5.74 8.49 -12.13
C LEU A 169 7.25 8.29 -11.94
N THR A 170 7.95 9.38 -11.69
CA THR A 170 9.38 9.38 -11.36
C THR A 170 9.58 10.09 -10.02
N PRO A 171 10.17 9.43 -9.02
CA PRO A 171 10.43 10.05 -7.72
C PRO A 171 11.62 11.02 -7.80
N ARG A 172 11.50 12.16 -7.12
CA ARG A 172 12.48 13.25 -7.07
C ARG A 172 12.72 13.71 -5.63
N TYR A 173 13.98 13.85 -5.26
CA TYR A 173 14.42 14.36 -3.97
C TYR A 173 15.71 15.17 -4.15
N GLY A 174 15.62 16.50 -4.02
CA GLY A 174 16.66 17.41 -4.52
C GLY A 174 17.05 17.10 -5.96
N ASP A 175 18.36 17.04 -6.20
CA ASP A 175 18.91 16.71 -7.53
C ASP A 175 18.78 15.22 -7.89
N LYS A 176 18.35 14.36 -6.95
CA LYS A 176 18.26 12.92 -7.18
C LYS A 176 16.99 12.57 -7.96
N LYS A 177 17.17 11.81 -9.04
CA LYS A 177 16.11 11.19 -9.84
C LYS A 177 16.09 9.69 -9.61
N GLY A 178 14.99 9.15 -9.10
CA GLY A 178 14.81 7.71 -9.00
C GLY A 178 14.33 7.09 -10.32
N SER A 179 14.24 5.76 -10.36
CA SER A 179 13.70 5.06 -11.53
C SER A 179 12.20 5.31 -11.68
N THR A 180 11.74 5.44 -12.92
CA THR A 180 10.32 5.56 -13.24
C THR A 180 9.55 4.27 -12.90
N PHE A 181 8.31 4.41 -12.45
CA PHE A 181 7.40 3.30 -12.18
C PHE A 181 5.97 3.61 -12.67
N LYS A 182 5.14 2.57 -12.74
CA LYS A 182 3.74 2.67 -13.13
C LYS A 182 2.86 2.61 -11.87
N TRP A 183 1.90 3.51 -11.77
CA TRP A 183 0.88 3.53 -10.73
C TRP A 183 -0.49 3.51 -11.37
N MET A 184 -1.34 2.58 -10.94
CA MET A 184 -2.67 2.40 -11.52
C MET A 184 -3.73 3.02 -10.63
N THR A 185 -4.62 3.80 -11.22
CA THR A 185 -5.87 4.24 -10.61
C THR A 185 -7.00 3.42 -11.22
N PHE A 186 -7.90 2.93 -10.38
CA PHE A 186 -9.03 2.09 -10.79
C PHE A 186 -10.33 2.88 -10.79
N ASN A 187 -11.21 2.60 -11.74
CA ASN A 187 -12.64 2.82 -11.54
C ASN A 187 -13.27 1.58 -10.87
N GLU A 188 -14.45 1.75 -10.29
CA GLU A 188 -15.14 0.68 -9.55
C GLU A 188 -15.36 -0.58 -10.39
N GLU A 189 -15.85 -0.43 -11.62
CA GLU A 189 -16.15 -1.53 -12.54
C GLU A 189 -14.91 -2.37 -12.86
N THR A 190 -13.79 -1.73 -13.22
CA THR A 190 -12.56 -2.44 -13.56
C THR A 190 -12.03 -3.21 -12.36
N LEU A 191 -12.01 -2.60 -11.17
CA LEU A 191 -11.53 -3.29 -9.98
C LEU A 191 -12.42 -4.49 -9.63
N LYS A 192 -13.75 -4.33 -9.70
CA LYS A 192 -14.71 -5.40 -9.44
C LYS A 192 -14.55 -6.57 -10.42
N MET A 193 -14.40 -6.28 -11.72
CA MET A 193 -14.12 -7.29 -12.74
C MET A 193 -12.82 -8.05 -12.45
N LEU A 194 -11.73 -7.33 -12.15
CA LEU A 194 -10.43 -7.96 -11.88
C LEU A 194 -10.46 -8.84 -10.63
N CYS A 195 -11.15 -8.40 -9.56
CA CYS A 195 -11.39 -9.20 -8.37
C CYS A 195 -12.09 -10.51 -8.74
N GLY A 196 -13.13 -10.45 -9.57
CA GLY A 196 -13.83 -11.63 -10.04
C GLY A 196 -12.92 -12.64 -10.74
N THR A 197 -12.04 -12.16 -11.62
CA THR A 197 -11.07 -13.02 -12.33
C THR A 197 -9.98 -13.62 -11.43
N ALA A 198 -9.87 -13.13 -10.20
CA ALA A 198 -8.95 -13.64 -9.16
C ALA A 198 -9.66 -14.51 -8.11
N GLY A 199 -10.94 -14.86 -8.33
CA GLY A 199 -11.74 -15.63 -7.37
C GLY A 199 -12.10 -14.82 -6.13
N LEU A 200 -12.21 -13.49 -6.26
CA LEU A 200 -12.57 -12.59 -5.17
C LEU A 200 -13.92 -11.91 -5.44
N THR A 201 -14.67 -11.65 -4.38
CA THR A 201 -15.76 -10.68 -4.36
C THR A 201 -15.23 -9.33 -3.90
N MET A 202 -15.86 -8.24 -4.34
CA MET A 202 -15.51 -6.87 -3.95
C MET A 202 -16.75 -6.17 -3.43
N GLU A 203 -16.61 -5.51 -2.29
CA GLU A 203 -17.64 -4.70 -1.65
C GLU A 203 -17.03 -3.37 -1.19
N ILE A 204 -17.71 -2.25 -1.44
CA ILE A 204 -17.37 -0.97 -0.84
C ILE A 204 -18.15 -0.85 0.46
N ILE A 205 -17.44 -0.82 1.59
CA ILE A 205 -18.05 -0.91 2.92
C ILE A 205 -18.03 0.41 3.70
N ASP A 206 -17.37 1.45 3.17
CA ASP A 206 -17.39 2.82 3.69
C ASP A 206 -16.89 3.80 2.60
N ARG A 207 -17.22 5.09 2.72
CA ARG A 207 -16.73 6.18 1.86
C ARG A 207 -16.48 7.46 2.66
N GLU A 208 -15.39 8.16 2.39
CA GLU A 208 -15.05 9.47 2.93
C GLU A 208 -14.60 10.41 1.79
N GLY A 209 -15.47 11.34 1.40
CA GLY A 209 -15.24 12.14 0.20
C GLY A 209 -15.06 11.24 -1.04
N LYS A 210 -13.89 11.33 -1.68
CA LYS A 210 -13.54 10.49 -2.85
C LYS A 210 -12.90 9.16 -2.47
N GLU A 211 -12.52 8.96 -1.21
CA GLU A 211 -11.87 7.75 -0.75
C GLU A 211 -12.91 6.68 -0.40
N CYS A 212 -12.71 5.47 -0.91
CA CYS A 212 -13.57 4.31 -0.66
C CYS A 212 -12.81 3.28 0.15
N LEU A 213 -13.41 2.77 1.22
CA LEU A 213 -12.96 1.55 1.89
C LEU A 213 -13.53 0.33 1.19
N ILE A 214 -12.65 -0.50 0.66
CA ILE A 214 -12.99 -1.68 -0.13
C ILE A 214 -12.60 -2.93 0.63
N GLN A 215 -13.53 -3.88 0.70
CA GLN A 215 -13.31 -5.21 1.23
C GLN A 215 -13.35 -6.24 0.09
N LEU A 216 -12.33 -7.11 0.04
CA LEU A 216 -12.32 -8.27 -0.83
C LEU A 216 -12.35 -9.56 -0.01
N LYS A 217 -13.11 -10.55 -0.45
CA LYS A 217 -13.18 -11.88 0.13
C LYS A 217 -13.07 -12.93 -0.98
N LYS A 218 -12.73 -14.17 -0.63
CA LYS A 218 -12.83 -15.27 -1.60
C LYS A 218 -14.28 -15.46 -2.03
N ARG A 219 -14.48 -15.80 -3.29
CA ARG A 219 -15.76 -16.34 -3.77
C ARG A 219 -15.94 -17.71 -3.13
N GLU A 220 -17.13 -17.92 -2.59
CA GLU A 220 -17.65 -19.25 -2.24
C GLU A 220 -17.82 -20.10 -3.51
#